data_AF-B7QF49-F1
#
_entry.id   AF-B7QF49-F1
#
_cell.length_a   1.000
_cell.length_b   1.000
_cell.length_c   1.000
_cell.angle_alpha   90.00
_cell.angle_beta   90.00
_cell.angle_gamma   90.00
#
_symmetry.space_group_name_H-M   'P 1'
#
loop_
_entity.id
_entity.type
_entity.pdbx_description
1 polymer ?
#
loop_
_entity_poly.entity_id
_entity_poly.type
_entity_poly.pdbx_seq_one_letter_code
_entity_poly.pdbx_strand_id
1 'polypeptide(L)'
;NNLLGNAAEFLLSGTGPTSSQIFWFLHICAQNPNSVQNKIQKEIDDVVGPHRQPTWEDRKKMPYTMASLKEGLRWKAIGPIG
;
A
#
# COMPACT_ATOMS: atom_id res chain seq x y z
N ASN A 1 -32.64 -7.12 -7.12
CA ASN A 1 -31.72 -8.12 -6.53
C ASN A 1 -30.27 -8.05 -7.03
N ASN A 2 -29.99 -7.52 -8.23
CA ASN A 2 -28.60 -7.44 -8.73
C ASN A 2 -27.74 -6.39 -8.00
N LEU A 3 -28.32 -5.27 -7.54
CA LEU A 3 -27.57 -4.24 -6.81
C LEU A 3 -26.97 -4.76 -5.50
N LEU A 4 -27.75 -5.52 -4.72
CA LEU A 4 -27.29 -6.09 -3.45
C LEU A 4 -26.17 -7.11 -3.68
N GLY A 5 -26.32 -7.98 -4.68
CA GLY A 5 -25.26 -8.93 -5.07
C GLY A 5 -23.98 -8.23 -5.50
N ASN A 6 -24.08 -7.22 -6.37
CA ASN A 6 -22.92 -6.47 -6.84
C ASN A 6 -22.22 -5.69 -5.72
N ALA A 7 -22.98 -5.12 -4.79
CA ALA A 7 -22.42 -4.45 -3.61
C ALA A 7 -21.67 -5.43 -2.70
N ALA A 8 -22.20 -6.64 -2.49
CA ALA A 8 -21.53 -7.68 -1.73
C ALA A 8 -20.23 -8.13 -2.40
N GLU A 9 -20.26 -8.40 -3.70
CA GLU A 9 -19.08 -8.77 -4.50
C GLU A 9 -17.98 -7.69 -4.45
N PHE A 10 -18.35 -6.41 -4.61
CA PHE A 10 -17.40 -5.31 -4.53
C PHE A 10 -16.68 -5.25 -3.17
N LEU A 11 -17.42 -5.42 -2.07
CA LEU A 11 -16.86 -5.39 -0.73
C LEU A 11 -15.93 -6.59 -0.48
N LEU A 12 -16.34 -7.79 -0.90
CA LEU A 12 -15.54 -9.01 -0.75
C LEU A 12 -14.24 -8.92 -1.57
N SER A 13 -14.35 -8.56 -2.85
CA SER A 13 -13.22 -8.42 -3.77
C SER A 13 -12.29 -7.26 -3.40
N GLY A 14 -12.83 -6.16 -2.85
CA GLY A 14 -12.05 -5.00 -2.46
C GLY A 14 -11.33 -5.14 -1.11
N THR A 15 -11.89 -5.88 -0.15
CA THR A 15 -11.39 -5.88 1.24
C THR A 15 -10.34 -6.95 1.50
N GLY A 16 -10.61 -8.20 1.12
CA GLY A 16 -9.72 -9.34 1.40
C GLY A 16 -8.32 -9.17 0.79
N PRO A 17 -8.22 -8.88 -0.51
CA PRO A 17 -6.94 -8.62 -1.17
C PRO A 17 -6.23 -7.39 -0.59
N THR A 18 -6.93 -6.28 -0.41
CA THR A 18 -6.30 -5.04 0.11
C THR A 18 -5.72 -5.24 1.51
N SER A 19 -6.45 -5.90 2.42
CA SER A 19 -5.96 -6.17 3.77
C SER A 19 -4.73 -7.09 3.78
N SER A 20 -4.74 -8.14 2.95
CA SER A 20 -3.60 -9.04 2.76
C SER A 20 -2.37 -8.30 2.20
N GLN A 21 -2.57 -7.36 1.28
CA GLN A 21 -1.48 -6.58 0.70
C GLN A 21 -0.83 -5.65 1.72
N ILE A 22 -1.66 -4.98 2.54
CA ILE A 22 -1.17 -4.14 3.64
C ILE A 22 -0.34 -4.97 4.62
N PHE A 23 -0.82 -6.17 4.97
CA PHE A 23 -0.08 -7.09 5.84
C PHE A 23 1.29 -7.44 5.26
N TRP A 24 1.36 -7.84 4.00
CA TRP A 24 2.64 -8.16 3.35
C TRP A 24 3.58 -6.97 3.28
N PHE A 25 3.06 -5.77 3.00
CA PHE A 25 3.87 -4.55 2.98
C PHE A 25 4.48 -4.25 4.35
N LEU A 26 3.68 -4.33 5.41
CA LEU A 26 4.17 -4.17 6.79
C LEU A 26 5.18 -5.26 7.16
N HIS A 27 4.98 -6.50 6.72
CA HIS A 27 5.91 -7.59 6.92
C HIS A 27 7.27 -7.32 6.26
N ILE A 28 7.29 -6.82 5.01
CA ILE A 28 8.52 -6.43 4.31
C ILE A 28 9.26 -5.33 5.08
N CYS A 29 8.53 -4.31 5.53
CA CYS A 29 9.09 -3.23 6.35
C CYS A 29 9.70 -3.76 7.66
N ALA A 30 8.99 -4.66 8.35
CA ALA A 30 9.46 -5.26 9.60
C ALA A 30 10.70 -6.16 9.43
N GLN A 31 10.80 -6.87 8.30
CA GLN A 31 11.99 -7.67 7.97
C GLN A 31 13.20 -6.81 7.53
N ASN A 32 12.95 -5.60 7.03
CA ASN A 32 13.96 -4.73 6.45
C ASN A 32 13.95 -3.33 7.10
N PRO A 33 14.09 -3.22 8.43
CA PRO A 33 13.93 -1.95 9.15
C PRO A 33 14.94 -0.90 8.69
N ASN A 34 16.22 -1.31 8.60
CA ASN A 34 17.32 -0.40 8.31
C ASN A 34 17.46 0.00 6.84
N SER A 35 16.78 -0.70 5.92
CA SER A 35 16.94 -0.50 4.47
C SER A 35 15.67 0.00 3.81
N VAL A 36 14.53 -0.68 3.99
CA VAL A 36 13.27 -0.34 3.32
C VAL A 36 12.44 0.59 4.18
N GLN A 37 12.16 0.20 5.43
CA GLN A 37 11.28 0.97 6.32
C GLN A 37 11.85 2.35 6.64
N ASN A 38 13.14 2.45 7.01
CA ASN A 38 13.78 3.75 7.27
C ASN A 38 13.77 4.68 6.06
N LYS A 39 13.93 4.18 4.84
CA LYS A 39 13.90 5.01 3.63
C LYS A 39 12.49 5.52 3.31
N ILE A 40 11.47 4.67 3.48
CA ILE A 40 10.06 5.07 3.34
C ILE A 40 9.72 6.14 4.38
N GLN A 41 10.04 5.89 5.66
CA GLN A 41 9.75 6.83 6.75
C GLN A 41 10.44 8.17 6.51
N LYS A 42 11.72 8.15 6.13
CA LYS A 42 12.47 9.37 5.81
C LYS A 42 11.83 10.16 4.67
N GLU A 43 11.44 9.51 3.58
CA GLU A 43 10.79 10.21 2.46
C GLU A 43 9.44 10.80 2.86
N ILE A 44 8.67 10.11 3.70
CA ILE A 44 7.42 10.64 4.26
C ILE A 44 7.70 11.85 5.15
N ASP A 45 8.69 11.77 6.03
CA ASP A 45 9.06 12.86 6.93
C ASP A 45 9.55 14.10 6.15
N ASP A 46 10.33 13.89 5.08
CA ASP A 46 10.87 14.95 4.22
C ASP A 46 9.76 15.66 3.42
N VAL A 47 8.72 14.94 2.96
CA VAL A 47 7.64 15.49 2.12
C VAL A 47 6.46 16.01 2.93
N VAL A 48 6.05 15.26 3.95
CA VAL A 48 4.84 15.53 4.73
C VAL A 48 5.17 16.35 5.97
N GLY A 49 6.27 16.00 6.65
CA GLY A 49 6.64 16.57 7.95
C GLY A 49 5.73 16.09 9.10
N PRO A 50 6.05 16.44 10.34
CA PRO A 50 5.38 15.90 11.53
C PRO A 50 4.02 16.57 11.85
N HIS A 51 3.66 17.65 11.17
CA HIS A 51 2.54 18.52 11.57
C HIS A 51 1.24 18.28 10.80
N ARG A 52 1.23 17.39 9.81
CA ARG A 52 0.05 17.12 8.98
C ARG A 52 -0.01 15.66 8.54
N GLN A 53 -1.20 15.23 8.13
CA GLN A 53 -1.37 13.92 7.50
C GLN A 53 -1.01 13.97 6.01
N PRO A 54 -0.60 12.82 5.41
CA PRO A 54 -0.35 12.72 3.97
C PRO A 54 -1.62 13.01 3.16
N THR A 55 -1.44 13.64 2.00
CA THR A 55 -2.50 13.93 1.02
C THR A 55 -2.23 13.21 -0.30
N TRP A 56 -3.24 13.12 -1.17
CA TRP A 56 -3.08 12.51 -2.49
C TRP A 56 -2.05 13.21 -3.38
N GLU A 57 -1.81 14.50 -3.19
CA GLU A 57 -0.81 15.25 -3.98
C GLU A 57 0.63 14.90 -3.57
N ASP A 58 0.85 14.53 -2.32
CA ASP A 58 2.18 14.17 -1.80
C ASP A 58 2.76 12.93 -2.50
N ARG A 59 1.91 12.04 -3.02
CA ARG A 59 2.33 10.84 -3.75
C ARG A 59 3.27 11.14 -4.93
N LYS A 60 3.13 12.33 -5.54
CA LYS A 60 3.97 12.77 -6.68
C LYS A 60 5.39 13.10 -6.22
N LYS A 61 5.57 13.41 -4.94
CA LYS A 61 6.84 13.77 -4.31
C LYS A 61 7.47 12.63 -3.51
N MET A 62 6.80 11.47 -3.43
CA MET A 62 7.29 10.27 -2.72
C MET A 62 7.58 9.09 -3.67
N PRO A 63 8.51 9.25 -4.64
CA PRO A 63 8.78 8.22 -5.64
C PRO A 63 9.27 6.89 -5.03
N TYR A 64 10.05 6.91 -3.95
CA TYR A 64 10.56 5.69 -3.33
C TYR A 64 9.46 4.89 -2.63
N THR A 65 8.58 5.57 -1.91
CA THR A 65 7.41 4.99 -1.25
C THR A 65 6.47 4.39 -2.29
N MET A 66 6.19 5.13 -3.37
CA MET A 66 5.35 4.63 -4.46
C MET A 66 5.98 3.45 -5.21
N ALA A 67 7.29 3.46 -5.43
CA ALA A 67 8.02 2.34 -6.02
C ALA A 67 7.98 1.11 -5.10
N SER A 68 8.20 1.28 -3.80
CA SER A 68 8.15 0.20 -2.80
C SER A 68 6.76 -0.46 -2.73
N LEU A 69 5.70 0.35 -2.76
CA LEU A 69 4.32 -0.15 -2.79
C LEU A 69 4.04 -0.97 -4.05
N LYS A 70 4.45 -0.45 -5.23
CA LYS A 70 4.31 -1.16 -6.52
C LYS A 70 5.11 -2.46 -6.54
N GLU A 71 6.31 -2.46 -6.00
CA GLU A 71 7.15 -3.65 -5.92
C GLU A 71 6.55 -4.69 -4.96
N GLY A 72 5.96 -4.26 -3.85
CA GLY A 72 5.19 -5.13 -2.97
C GLY A 72 4.02 -5.81 -3.69
N LEU A 73 3.31 -5.08 -4.56
CA LEU A 73 2.24 -5.62 -5.40
C LEU A 73 2.76 -6.63 -6.43
N ARG A 74 3.94 -6.38 -7.02
CA ARG A 74 4.60 -7.30 -7.95
C ARG A 74 5.04 -8.60 -7.26
N TRP A 75 5.64 -8.49 -6.07
CA TRP A 75 6.21 -9.62 -5.34
C TRP A 75 5.14 -10.52 -4.69
N LYS A 76 4.05 -9.93 -4.20
CA LYS A 76 2.95 -10.63 -3.52
C LYS A 76 1.62 -10.40 -4.25
N ALA A 77 1.60 -10.61 -5.56
CA ALA A 77 0.39 -10.49 -6.35
C ALA A 77 -0.72 -11.39 -5.78
N ILE A 78 -1.83 -10.78 -5.35
CA ILE A 78 -2.98 -11.48 -4.78
C ILE A 78 -3.89 -11.90 -5.93
N GLY A 79 -3.53 -13.01 -6.56
CA GLY A 79 -4.32 -13.68 -7.60
C GLY A 79 -3.54 -13.85 -8.91
N PRO A 80 -3.79 -14.95 -9.65
CA PRO A 80 -3.24 -15.12 -10.99
C PRO A 80 -3.82 -14.05 -11.93
N ILE A 81 -2.99 -13.60 -12.87
CA ILE A 81 -3.48 -12.96 -14.10
C ILE A 81 -3.83 -14.13 -15.02
N GLY A 82 -5.05 -14.66 -14.89
CA GLY A 82 -5.52 -15.82 -15.65
C GLY A 82 -7.02 -15.98 -15.53
#